data_AF-T0JE17-F1
#
_entry.id   AF-T0JE17-F1
#
_cell.length_a   1.000
_cell.length_b   1.000
_cell.length_c   1.000
_cell.angle_alpha   90.00
_cell.angle_beta   90.00
_cell.angle_gamma   90.00
#
_symmetry.space_group_name_H-M   'P 1'
#
loop_
_entity.id
_entity.type
_entity.pdbx_description
1 polymer ?
#
loop_
_entity_poly.entity_id
_entity_poly.type
_entity_poly.pdbx_seq_one_letter_code
_entity_poly.pdbx_strand_id
1 'polypeptide(L)'
;MNKSLQIVHDYHERTKHFKHRYARSLGFMDWATQPDPFRRYKGAKTLKLPLALDNSTPPYHLLDTDLPSAPLLKESISGLLQFSMGIAAYKESGGSSWAVRCNASSGNLHPTEAYLVLPPIMSEQDGKSNVFHYSPKEHALEMLASFESSFWNKLPKNSFIVGLSSISWREVWKYGERAFRYTQLDAGHAWQTFVVSAKMLGYRVTRLDSVSDADISTLLGLSQKERFFEDELPDMLLVISPEDINSNLSIDLLIESLPLKFDGIANKLSPSMQEWEIIPSVEKATSEAQIARPKVLSSQITRTPSKESKDVVLNRRSVHMMDSSSITKEQFHTLLRSILGSQDAKENSAHLVIFVHRVENYDSGLYILVRNPKVKEDLQRELDTKFHWSHTEFGHLYILKLGDFTSISKAISCSQNIASDGAFSLCMLCNFTNELQTYGAHRYKELYWECGAIGQQLYLEATSMGLSGTGIGCFLDDEIHKLLGLISNRFEVLYNFTVGRGYVDSRILTRPPY
;
A
#
# COMPACT_ATOMS: atom_id res chain seq x y z
N MET A 1 12.64 -19.26 20.75
CA MET A 1 12.05 -18.27 19.81
C MET A 1 11.14 -19.01 18.85
N ASN A 2 9.94 -18.49 18.53
CA ASN A 2 9.07 -19.08 17.50
C ASN A 2 9.86 -19.15 16.16
N LYS A 3 9.88 -20.32 15.50
CA LYS A 3 10.62 -20.54 14.24
C LYS A 3 10.24 -19.53 13.16
N SER A 4 8.96 -19.16 13.06
CA SER A 4 8.48 -18.16 12.10
C SER A 4 9.05 -16.77 12.37
N LEU A 5 9.11 -16.36 13.64
CA LEU A 5 9.73 -15.08 14.03
C LEU A 5 11.21 -15.04 13.67
N GLN A 6 11.95 -16.12 13.90
CA GLN A 6 13.36 -16.19 13.51
C GLN A 6 13.52 -16.03 11.99
N ILE A 7 12.72 -16.73 11.19
CA ILE A 7 12.75 -16.61 9.72
C ILE A 7 12.49 -15.17 9.27
N VAL A 8 11.53 -14.48 9.90
CA VAL A 8 11.23 -13.07 9.59
C VAL A 8 12.40 -12.15 9.94
N HIS A 9 13.02 -12.32 11.12
CA HIS A 9 14.20 -11.54 11.50
C HIS A 9 15.37 -11.81 10.55
N ASP A 10 15.63 -13.08 10.22
CA ASP A 10 16.69 -13.47 9.28
C ASP A 10 16.43 -12.92 7.87
N TYR A 11 15.17 -12.96 7.40
CA TYR A 11 14.76 -12.35 6.14
C TYR A 11 15.00 -10.84 6.16
N HIS A 12 14.59 -10.16 7.22
CA HIS A 12 14.80 -8.73 7.35
C HIS A 12 16.31 -8.42 7.28
N GLU A 13 17.13 -9.01 8.14
CA GLU A 13 18.59 -8.76 8.15
C GLU A 13 19.28 -9.09 6.81
N ARG A 14 18.97 -10.24 6.21
CA ARG A 14 19.59 -10.67 4.95
C ARG A 14 19.27 -9.73 3.79
N THR A 15 18.07 -9.14 3.80
CA THR A 15 17.57 -8.30 2.71
C THR A 15 17.87 -6.82 2.88
N LYS A 16 18.56 -6.40 3.95
CA LYS A 16 19.08 -5.03 4.11
C LYS A 16 20.04 -4.66 2.97
N HIS A 17 20.05 -3.38 2.56
CA HIS A 17 21.09 -2.85 1.68
C HIS A 17 22.22 -2.24 2.50
N PHE A 18 23.45 -2.45 2.02
CA PHE A 18 24.67 -1.91 2.59
C PHE A 18 25.44 -1.16 1.51
N LYS A 19 26.25 -0.18 1.91
CA LYS A 19 27.00 0.71 1.00
C LYS A 19 27.75 -0.01 -0.14
N HIS A 20 28.25 -1.22 0.12
CA HIS A 20 29.00 -2.03 -0.85
C HIS A 20 28.37 -3.41 -1.09
N ARG A 21 27.14 -3.63 -0.63
CA ARG A 21 26.43 -4.91 -0.74
C ARG A 21 24.93 -4.65 -0.71
N TYR A 22 24.34 -4.44 -1.88
CA TYR A 22 22.88 -4.44 -2.00
C TYR A 22 22.34 -5.85 -1.73
N ALA A 23 21.06 -5.95 -1.33
CA ALA A 23 20.35 -7.23 -1.30
C ALA A 23 20.49 -7.96 -2.64
N ARG A 24 20.61 -9.29 -2.57
CA ARG A 24 20.92 -10.09 -3.76
C ARG A 24 19.76 -10.07 -4.75
N SER A 25 20.12 -9.89 -6.01
CA SER A 25 19.27 -10.02 -7.20
C SER A 25 20.13 -10.62 -8.32
N LEU A 26 19.57 -10.77 -9.52
CA LEU A 26 20.31 -11.30 -10.68
C LEU A 26 21.48 -10.41 -11.12
N GLY A 27 21.48 -9.13 -10.73
CA GLY A 27 22.48 -8.15 -11.17
C GLY A 27 22.28 -7.64 -12.61
N PHE A 28 21.30 -8.16 -13.33
CA PHE A 28 20.84 -7.70 -14.64
C PHE A 28 19.31 -7.90 -14.75
N MET A 29 18.69 -7.31 -15.77
CA MET A 29 17.27 -7.49 -16.06
C MET A 29 17.07 -8.62 -17.08
N ASP A 30 16.41 -9.70 -16.66
CA ASP A 30 16.03 -10.80 -17.56
C ASP A 30 14.69 -10.49 -18.26
N TRP A 31 14.74 -9.68 -19.31
CA TRP A 31 13.53 -9.26 -20.04
C TRP A 31 12.76 -10.43 -20.67
N ALA A 32 13.39 -11.59 -20.91
CA ALA A 32 12.73 -12.75 -21.49
C ALA A 32 11.73 -13.41 -20.52
N THR A 33 11.90 -13.19 -19.22
CA THR A 33 11.04 -13.73 -18.16
C THR A 33 10.25 -12.66 -17.43
N GLN A 34 10.21 -11.42 -17.95
CA GLN A 34 9.42 -10.33 -17.35
C GLN A 34 7.95 -10.77 -17.19
N PRO A 35 7.40 -10.74 -15.97
CA PRO A 35 6.05 -11.18 -15.73
C PRO A 35 5.03 -10.23 -16.33
N ASP A 36 3.97 -10.79 -16.91
CA ASP A 36 2.78 -10.04 -17.30
C ASP A 36 2.21 -9.35 -16.04
N PRO A 37 2.07 -8.01 -16.04
CA PRO A 37 1.48 -7.29 -14.92
C PRO A 37 -0.03 -7.50 -14.81
N PHE A 38 -0.66 -8.27 -15.71
CA PHE A 38 -2.11 -8.51 -15.73
C PHE A 38 -2.44 -9.99 -15.51
N ARG A 39 -3.03 -10.31 -14.36
CA ARG A 39 -3.68 -11.61 -14.13
C ARG A 39 -4.99 -11.65 -14.92
N ARG A 40 -5.32 -12.83 -15.46
CA ARG A 40 -6.57 -13.16 -16.19
C ARG A 40 -6.97 -14.59 -15.91
N TYR A 41 -8.26 -14.86 -15.87
CA TYR A 41 -8.82 -16.20 -15.71
C TYR A 41 -9.46 -16.72 -17.00
N LYS A 42 -8.70 -17.51 -17.77
CA LYS A 42 -9.19 -18.10 -19.01
C LYS A 42 -10.33 -19.06 -18.73
N GLY A 43 -11.48 -18.84 -19.37
CA GLY A 43 -12.69 -19.65 -19.23
C GLY A 43 -13.70 -19.11 -18.22
N ALA A 44 -13.35 -18.10 -17.41
CA ALA A 44 -14.29 -17.43 -16.53
C ALA A 44 -15.26 -16.52 -17.31
N LYS A 45 -16.52 -16.45 -16.85
CA LYS A 45 -17.52 -15.51 -17.41
C LYS A 45 -17.05 -14.09 -17.10
N THR A 46 -16.85 -13.27 -18.13
CA THR A 46 -16.37 -11.89 -17.99
C THR A 46 -17.50 -10.88 -18.09
N LEU A 47 -17.57 -9.96 -17.14
CA LEU A 47 -18.54 -8.87 -17.08
C LEU A 47 -17.79 -7.54 -17.23
N LYS A 48 -17.98 -6.86 -18.37
CA LYS A 48 -17.42 -5.51 -18.55
C LYS A 48 -18.07 -4.52 -17.59
N LEU A 49 -17.26 -3.67 -16.98
CA LEU A 49 -17.71 -2.58 -16.14
C LEU A 49 -17.84 -1.30 -16.97
N PRO A 50 -18.88 -0.47 -16.74
CA PRO A 50 -18.98 0.84 -17.40
C PRO A 50 -17.88 1.76 -16.88
N LEU A 51 -17.24 2.57 -17.73
CA LEU A 51 -16.25 3.54 -17.23
C LEU A 51 -16.93 4.65 -16.43
N ALA A 52 -16.33 5.06 -15.32
CA ALA A 52 -16.80 6.13 -14.43
C ALA A 52 -15.98 7.44 -14.57
N LEU A 53 -15.15 7.58 -15.61
CA LEU A 53 -14.27 8.75 -15.82
C LEU A 53 -15.04 10.07 -15.95
N ASP A 54 -16.23 10.01 -16.57
CA ASP A 54 -17.10 11.17 -16.77
C ASP A 54 -18.01 11.45 -15.56
N ASN A 55 -18.10 10.52 -14.60
CA ASN A 55 -18.91 10.71 -13.41
C ASN A 55 -18.30 11.77 -12.50
N SER A 56 -19.13 12.64 -11.92
CA SER A 56 -18.68 13.58 -10.89
C SER A 56 -18.27 12.83 -9.63
N THR A 57 -17.25 13.34 -8.95
CA THR A 57 -16.79 12.79 -7.68
C THR A 57 -16.71 13.90 -6.63
N PRO A 58 -16.93 13.59 -5.34
CA PRO A 58 -16.80 14.61 -4.30
C PRO A 58 -15.40 15.23 -4.35
N PRO A 59 -15.27 16.54 -4.09
CA PRO A 59 -13.96 17.17 -3.93
C PRO A 59 -13.10 16.43 -2.90
N TYR A 60 -11.79 16.31 -3.16
CA TYR A 60 -10.88 15.50 -2.33
C TYR A 60 -10.86 15.93 -0.86
N HIS A 61 -11.05 17.22 -0.58
CA HIS A 61 -11.06 17.77 0.77
C HIS A 61 -12.27 17.36 1.61
N LEU A 62 -13.33 16.85 0.98
CA LEU A 62 -14.54 16.38 1.65
C LEU A 62 -14.52 14.87 1.95
N LEU A 63 -13.50 14.12 1.54
CA LEU A 63 -13.49 12.65 1.69
C LEU A 63 -13.44 12.16 3.15
N ASP A 64 -13.03 13.01 4.10
CA ASP A 64 -13.06 12.70 5.54
C ASP A 64 -14.31 13.27 6.25
N THR A 65 -15.27 13.78 5.48
CA THR A 65 -16.59 14.21 5.99
C THR A 65 -17.61 13.08 5.84
N ASP A 66 -18.78 13.22 6.47
CA ASP A 66 -19.86 12.25 6.36
C ASP A 66 -20.60 12.42 5.03
N LEU A 67 -20.11 11.72 4.00
CA LEU A 67 -20.70 11.69 2.67
C LEU A 67 -21.78 10.58 2.59
N PRO A 68 -22.92 10.82 1.93
CA PRO A 68 -23.94 9.79 1.75
C PRO A 68 -23.39 8.64 0.92
N SER A 69 -23.63 7.40 1.36
CA SER A 69 -23.20 6.21 0.64
C SER A 69 -23.97 6.04 -0.67
N ALA A 70 -23.26 5.75 -1.75
CA ALA A 70 -23.84 5.34 -3.02
C ALA A 70 -24.64 4.04 -2.86
N PRO A 71 -25.66 3.79 -3.69
CA PRO A 71 -26.30 2.47 -3.76
C PRO A 71 -25.29 1.41 -4.23
N LEU A 72 -25.42 0.17 -3.77
CA LEU A 72 -24.58 -0.94 -4.25
C LEU A 72 -25.12 -1.47 -5.58
N LEU A 73 -24.45 -1.11 -6.66
CA LEU A 73 -24.78 -1.48 -8.03
C LEU A 73 -23.52 -1.49 -8.91
N LYS A 74 -23.64 -1.97 -10.15
CA LYS A 74 -22.52 -2.22 -11.07
C LYS A 74 -21.65 -0.98 -11.29
N GLU A 75 -22.27 0.20 -11.36
CA GLU A 75 -21.63 1.49 -11.55
C GLU A 75 -20.81 1.90 -10.31
N SER A 76 -21.31 1.62 -9.11
CA SER A 76 -20.58 1.87 -7.86
C SER A 76 -19.37 0.93 -7.71
N ILE A 77 -19.51 -0.35 -8.08
CA ILE A 77 -18.40 -1.30 -8.14
C ILE A 77 -17.36 -0.86 -9.18
N SER A 78 -17.82 -0.41 -10.34
CA SER A 78 -16.94 0.17 -11.36
C SER A 78 -16.14 1.35 -10.83
N GLY A 79 -16.81 2.36 -10.28
CA GLY A 79 -16.16 3.56 -9.74
C GLY A 79 -15.14 3.21 -8.65
N LEU A 80 -15.48 2.27 -7.75
CA LEU A 80 -14.56 1.79 -6.73
C LEU A 80 -13.28 1.22 -7.35
N LEU A 81 -13.41 0.32 -8.34
CA LEU A 81 -12.28 -0.39 -8.92
C LEU A 81 -11.47 0.49 -9.88
N GLN A 82 -12.12 1.40 -10.60
CA GLN A 82 -11.46 2.34 -11.51
C GLN A 82 -10.53 3.28 -10.74
N PHE A 83 -10.98 3.80 -9.59
CA PHE A 83 -10.21 4.74 -8.78
C PHE A 83 -9.40 4.08 -7.64
N SER A 84 -9.40 2.75 -7.53
CA SER A 84 -8.48 2.02 -6.65
C SER A 84 -7.36 1.30 -7.42
N MET A 85 -7.72 0.32 -8.25
CA MET A 85 -6.81 -0.61 -8.91
C MET A 85 -6.73 -0.42 -10.43
N GLY A 86 -7.57 0.45 -10.99
CA GLY A 86 -7.66 0.71 -12.42
C GLY A 86 -6.40 1.34 -13.00
N ILE A 87 -6.31 1.30 -14.32
CA ILE A 87 -5.30 2.03 -15.08
C ILE A 87 -5.63 3.52 -14.95
N ALA A 88 -4.62 4.30 -14.57
CA ALA A 88 -4.74 5.75 -14.44
C ALA A 88 -4.24 6.48 -15.70
N ALA A 89 -3.29 5.88 -16.44
CA ALA A 89 -2.82 6.35 -17.73
C ALA A 89 -1.96 5.28 -18.42
N TYR A 90 -1.70 5.47 -19.72
CA TYR A 90 -0.57 4.85 -20.40
C TYR A 90 0.56 5.87 -20.58
N LYS A 91 1.80 5.41 -20.41
CA LYS A 91 3.02 6.19 -20.63
C LYS A 91 3.76 5.64 -21.84
N GLU A 92 4.25 6.53 -22.69
CA GLU A 92 4.94 6.18 -23.93
C GLU A 92 6.28 6.91 -24.01
N SER A 93 7.35 6.16 -24.30
CA SER A 93 8.69 6.72 -24.54
C SER A 93 9.56 5.73 -25.31
N GLY A 94 10.34 6.22 -26.28
CA GLY A 94 11.32 5.40 -27.01
C GLY A 94 10.73 4.19 -27.74
N GLY A 95 9.45 4.24 -28.15
CA GLY A 95 8.75 3.13 -28.81
C GLY A 95 8.08 2.12 -27.86
N SER A 96 8.28 2.25 -26.54
CA SER A 96 7.63 1.42 -25.52
C SER A 96 6.40 2.11 -24.94
N SER A 97 5.38 1.33 -24.58
CA SER A 97 4.17 1.78 -23.88
C SER A 97 3.93 0.92 -22.64
N TRP A 98 3.61 1.55 -21.51
CA TRP A 98 3.29 0.84 -20.26
C TRP A 98 2.15 1.50 -19.50
N ALA A 99 1.31 0.68 -18.87
CA ALA A 99 0.23 1.16 -18.02
C ALA A 99 0.77 1.58 -16.65
N VAL A 100 0.23 2.66 -16.10
CA VAL A 100 0.41 3.05 -14.70
C VAL A 100 -0.96 3.04 -14.01
N ARG A 101 -1.00 2.58 -12.76
CA ARG A 101 -2.25 2.40 -12.00
C ARG A 101 -2.49 3.50 -10.95
N CYS A 102 -3.71 3.53 -10.42
CA CYS A 102 -4.12 4.44 -9.36
C CYS A 102 -3.30 4.24 -8.06
N ASN A 103 -2.94 2.99 -7.72
CA ASN A 103 -2.00 2.67 -6.65
C ASN A 103 -0.53 2.73 -7.15
N ALA A 104 0.37 3.15 -6.26
CA ALA A 104 1.80 3.07 -6.54
C ALA A 104 2.27 1.61 -6.51
N SER A 105 3.30 1.31 -7.29
CA SER A 105 3.93 0.00 -7.29
C SER A 105 5.44 0.12 -7.52
N SER A 106 6.18 -0.62 -6.72
CA SER A 106 7.61 -0.82 -6.84
C SER A 106 7.99 -1.25 -8.27
N GLY A 107 8.76 -0.41 -8.96
CA GLY A 107 9.18 -0.69 -10.33
C GLY A 107 8.06 -0.77 -11.38
N ASN A 108 6.82 -0.38 -11.04
CA ASN A 108 5.62 -0.54 -11.85
C ASN A 108 5.33 -2.02 -12.21
N LEU A 109 5.52 -2.94 -11.25
CA LEU A 109 5.38 -4.39 -11.44
C LEU A 109 4.02 -4.93 -11.02
N HIS A 110 3.30 -4.21 -10.17
CA HIS A 110 1.93 -4.45 -9.74
C HIS A 110 1.70 -5.87 -9.19
N PRO A 111 2.34 -6.28 -8.07
CA PRO A 111 2.16 -7.62 -7.51
C PRO A 111 0.74 -7.87 -6.97
N THR A 112 0.03 -6.81 -6.55
CA THR A 112 -1.27 -6.92 -5.90
C THR A 112 -2.42 -7.11 -6.89
N GLU A 113 -3.24 -8.12 -6.64
CA GLU A 113 -4.51 -8.41 -7.34
C GLU A 113 -5.71 -8.13 -6.42
N ALA A 114 -6.88 -7.92 -7.02
CA ALA A 114 -8.11 -7.61 -6.31
C ALA A 114 -9.26 -8.55 -6.69
N TYR A 115 -9.93 -9.05 -5.68
CA TYR A 115 -11.08 -9.94 -5.77
C TYR A 115 -12.27 -9.31 -5.06
N LEU A 116 -13.48 -9.62 -5.51
CA LEU A 116 -14.71 -9.16 -4.88
C LEU A 116 -15.59 -10.35 -4.54
N VAL A 117 -16.14 -10.37 -3.33
CA VAL A 117 -17.24 -11.25 -2.96
C VAL A 117 -18.48 -10.36 -2.89
N LEU A 118 -19.38 -10.54 -3.85
CA LEU A 118 -20.53 -9.67 -4.03
C LEU A 118 -21.84 -10.40 -3.66
N PRO A 119 -22.78 -9.72 -2.97
CA PRO A 119 -24.16 -10.18 -2.91
C PRO A 119 -24.80 -10.19 -4.32
N PRO A 120 -25.99 -10.77 -4.48
CA PRO A 120 -26.73 -10.74 -5.75
C PRO A 120 -27.25 -9.32 -6.07
N ILE A 121 -26.42 -8.50 -6.72
CA ILE A 121 -26.69 -7.08 -7.02
C ILE A 121 -26.78 -6.78 -8.51
N MET A 122 -26.34 -7.70 -9.37
CA MET A 122 -26.31 -7.59 -10.82
C MET A 122 -27.20 -8.67 -11.44
N SER A 123 -27.87 -8.33 -12.56
CA SER A 123 -28.70 -9.27 -13.30
C SER A 123 -27.95 -10.52 -13.75
N GLU A 124 -26.66 -10.36 -14.08
CA GLU A 124 -25.77 -11.38 -14.58
C GLU A 124 -25.38 -12.45 -13.54
N GLN A 125 -25.78 -12.26 -12.27
CA GLN A 125 -25.52 -13.16 -11.15
C GLN A 125 -26.65 -14.18 -10.91
N ASP A 126 -27.77 -14.09 -11.62
CA ASP A 126 -28.91 -15.01 -11.50
C ASP A 126 -29.40 -15.19 -10.04
N GLY A 127 -29.38 -14.09 -9.26
CA GLY A 127 -29.83 -14.08 -7.86
C GLY A 127 -28.84 -14.70 -6.86
N LYS A 128 -27.61 -15.04 -7.28
CA LYS A 128 -26.59 -15.65 -6.43
C LYS A 128 -25.49 -14.68 -6.01
N SER A 129 -24.79 -15.04 -4.94
CA SER A 129 -23.52 -14.40 -4.58
C SER A 129 -22.41 -14.91 -5.48
N ASN A 130 -21.37 -14.11 -5.68
CA ASN A 130 -20.26 -14.48 -6.55
C ASN A 130 -18.92 -14.03 -6.00
N VAL A 131 -17.89 -14.82 -6.32
CA VAL A 131 -16.49 -14.38 -6.23
C VAL A 131 -16.04 -13.94 -7.62
N PHE A 132 -15.50 -12.74 -7.71
CA PHE A 132 -14.95 -12.16 -8.93
C PHE A 132 -13.47 -11.83 -8.75
N HIS A 133 -12.69 -11.98 -9.81
CA HIS A 133 -11.39 -11.33 -9.98
C HIS A 133 -11.58 -10.03 -10.78
N TYR A 134 -10.94 -8.93 -10.39
CA TYR A 134 -10.94 -7.70 -11.18
C TYR A 134 -9.80 -7.72 -12.20
N SER A 135 -10.15 -7.63 -13.49
CA SER A 135 -9.17 -7.48 -14.57
C SER A 135 -8.96 -5.99 -14.89
N PRO A 136 -7.86 -5.37 -14.43
CA PRO A 136 -7.64 -3.94 -14.62
C PRO A 136 -7.35 -3.56 -16.07
N LYS A 137 -6.87 -4.49 -16.92
CA LYS A 137 -6.61 -4.20 -18.34
C LYS A 137 -7.90 -3.97 -19.14
N GLU A 138 -8.92 -4.77 -18.89
CA GLU A 138 -10.21 -4.69 -19.59
C GLU A 138 -11.25 -3.87 -18.85
N HIS A 139 -10.93 -3.43 -17.63
CA HIS A 139 -11.91 -2.89 -16.68
C HIS A 139 -13.14 -3.80 -16.57
N ALA A 140 -12.93 -5.03 -16.12
CA ALA A 140 -13.95 -6.07 -16.10
C ALA A 140 -13.84 -6.97 -14.86
N LEU A 141 -14.93 -7.65 -14.53
CA LEU A 141 -14.98 -8.70 -13.51
C LEU A 141 -14.96 -10.07 -14.19
N GLU A 142 -14.10 -10.96 -13.73
CA GLU A 142 -14.06 -12.36 -14.12
C GLU A 142 -14.71 -13.20 -13.02
N MET A 143 -15.87 -13.78 -13.28
CA MET A 143 -16.65 -14.57 -12.32
C MET A 143 -15.98 -15.92 -12.11
N LEU A 144 -15.51 -16.17 -10.88
CA LEU A 144 -14.78 -17.38 -10.51
C LEU A 144 -15.63 -18.38 -9.72
N ALA A 145 -16.66 -17.90 -9.02
CA ALA A 145 -17.58 -18.76 -8.28
C ALA A 145 -18.97 -18.14 -8.22
N SER A 146 -19.98 -19.00 -8.09
CA SER A 146 -21.38 -18.62 -7.85
C SER A 146 -21.99 -19.52 -6.78
N PHE A 147 -22.64 -18.92 -5.78
CA PHE A 147 -23.15 -19.63 -4.61
C PHE A 147 -24.30 -18.88 -3.92
N GLU A 148 -25.07 -19.59 -3.11
CA GLU A 148 -26.08 -19.01 -2.24
C GLU A 148 -25.50 -18.84 -0.84
N SER A 149 -25.69 -17.68 -0.20
CA SER A 149 -25.22 -17.47 1.16
C SER A 149 -26.12 -16.50 1.91
N SER A 150 -26.43 -16.84 3.16
CA SER A 150 -27.13 -15.98 4.11
C SER A 150 -26.21 -15.02 4.85
N PHE A 151 -24.89 -15.04 4.56
CA PHE A 151 -23.89 -14.19 5.20
C PHE A 151 -24.27 -12.71 5.18
N TRP A 152 -24.85 -12.23 4.08
CA TRP A 152 -25.24 -10.83 3.88
C TRP A 152 -26.26 -10.32 4.91
N ASN A 153 -27.04 -11.22 5.53
CA ASN A 153 -27.99 -10.84 6.60
C ASN A 153 -27.29 -10.37 7.88
N LYS A 154 -25.99 -10.63 8.02
CA LYS A 154 -25.16 -10.18 9.16
C LYS A 154 -24.57 -8.79 8.93
N LEU A 155 -24.69 -8.22 7.74
CA LEU A 155 -24.10 -6.95 7.36
C LEU A 155 -25.18 -5.90 7.06
N PRO A 156 -24.87 -4.61 7.22
CA PRO A 156 -25.70 -3.53 6.70
C PRO A 156 -25.98 -3.74 5.21
N LYS A 157 -27.15 -3.31 4.75
CA LYS A 157 -27.48 -3.30 3.33
C LYS A 157 -26.41 -2.52 2.55
N ASN A 158 -26.14 -2.93 1.30
CA ASN A 158 -25.10 -2.35 0.44
C ASN A 158 -23.65 -2.67 0.87
N SER A 159 -23.45 -3.64 1.77
CA SER A 159 -22.11 -4.13 2.11
C SER A 159 -21.62 -5.22 1.17
N PHE A 160 -20.31 -5.29 0.95
CA PHE A 160 -19.64 -6.35 0.20
C PHE A 160 -18.18 -6.49 0.64
N ILE A 161 -17.47 -7.50 0.13
CA ILE A 161 -16.09 -7.78 0.50
C ILE A 161 -15.17 -7.59 -0.70
N VAL A 162 -14.02 -6.98 -0.44
CA VAL A 162 -12.86 -6.97 -1.33
C VAL A 162 -11.75 -7.79 -0.69
N GLY A 163 -11.17 -8.72 -1.44
CA GLY A 163 -9.95 -9.43 -1.04
C GLY A 163 -8.77 -8.98 -1.88
N LEU A 164 -7.64 -8.75 -1.22
CA LEU A 164 -6.36 -8.49 -1.88
C LEU A 164 -5.45 -9.71 -1.74
N SER A 165 -4.73 -10.01 -2.80
CA SER A 165 -3.66 -11.01 -2.85
C SER A 165 -2.45 -10.42 -3.56
N SER A 166 -1.32 -11.11 -3.45
CA SER A 166 -0.07 -10.72 -4.08
C SER A 166 0.60 -11.89 -4.78
N ILE A 167 1.20 -11.58 -5.93
CA ILE A 167 2.00 -12.48 -6.74
C ILE A 167 3.45 -12.01 -6.61
N SER A 168 4.17 -12.52 -5.62
CA SER A 168 5.52 -12.04 -5.26
C SER A 168 6.51 -12.17 -6.42
N TRP A 169 6.31 -13.15 -7.30
CA TRP A 169 7.13 -13.35 -8.50
C TRP A 169 7.32 -12.07 -9.33
N ARG A 170 6.29 -11.21 -9.42
CA ARG A 170 6.38 -9.91 -10.12
C ARG A 170 7.49 -9.04 -9.58
N GLU A 171 7.64 -8.97 -8.26
CA GLU A 171 8.71 -8.22 -7.58
C GLU A 171 10.03 -9.01 -7.59
N VAL A 172 10.00 -10.33 -7.39
CA VAL A 172 11.19 -11.21 -7.35
C VAL A 172 12.01 -11.11 -8.64
N TRP A 173 11.32 -11.06 -9.79
CA TRP A 173 11.95 -10.90 -11.10
C TRP A 173 12.96 -9.74 -11.16
N LYS A 174 12.66 -8.62 -10.49
CA LYS A 174 13.52 -7.43 -10.46
C LYS A 174 14.38 -7.32 -9.20
N TYR A 175 13.82 -7.66 -8.05
CA TYR A 175 14.39 -7.32 -6.75
C TYR A 175 14.98 -8.50 -5.98
N GLY A 176 14.89 -9.72 -6.52
CA GLY A 176 15.46 -10.92 -5.93
C GLY A 176 15.02 -11.12 -4.47
N GLU A 177 15.99 -11.24 -3.56
CA GLU A 177 15.71 -11.55 -2.16
C GLU A 177 14.89 -10.48 -1.44
N ARG A 178 14.97 -9.20 -1.84
CA ARG A 178 14.26 -8.10 -1.15
C ARG A 178 12.80 -7.96 -1.56
N ALA A 179 12.38 -8.67 -2.61
CA ALA A 179 11.09 -8.52 -3.26
C ALA A 179 9.89 -8.58 -2.31
N PHE A 180 9.91 -9.49 -1.32
CA PHE A 180 8.78 -9.63 -0.41
C PHE A 180 8.52 -8.35 0.40
N ARG A 181 9.52 -7.50 0.68
CA ARG A 181 9.28 -6.18 1.30
C ARG A 181 8.46 -5.27 0.38
N TYR A 182 8.79 -5.25 -0.91
CA TYR A 182 8.12 -4.44 -1.91
C TYR A 182 6.71 -4.93 -2.21
N THR A 183 6.52 -6.25 -2.27
CA THR A 183 5.20 -6.88 -2.38
C THR A 183 4.25 -6.37 -1.29
N GLN A 184 4.71 -6.35 -0.04
CA GLN A 184 3.89 -5.89 1.07
C GLN A 184 3.69 -4.35 1.06
N LEU A 185 4.69 -3.56 0.67
CA LEU A 185 4.48 -2.11 0.48
C LEU A 185 3.39 -1.82 -0.55
N ASP A 186 3.41 -2.53 -1.67
CA ASP A 186 2.44 -2.38 -2.75
C ASP A 186 1.03 -2.77 -2.31
N ALA A 187 0.88 -3.82 -1.50
CA ALA A 187 -0.39 -4.20 -0.88
C ALA A 187 -0.93 -3.08 0.04
N GLY A 188 -0.05 -2.42 0.81
CA GLY A 188 -0.40 -1.23 1.61
C GLY A 188 -0.85 -0.04 0.76
N HIS A 189 -0.15 0.21 -0.36
CA HIS A 189 -0.54 1.24 -1.32
C HIS A 189 -1.93 0.95 -1.92
N ALA A 190 -2.19 -0.30 -2.33
CA ALA A 190 -3.48 -0.74 -2.87
C ALA A 190 -4.61 -0.58 -1.84
N TRP A 191 -4.38 -1.02 -0.60
CA TRP A 191 -5.36 -0.88 0.47
C TRP A 191 -5.79 0.58 0.69
N GLN A 192 -4.84 1.52 0.78
CA GLN A 192 -5.20 2.94 0.96
C GLN A 192 -5.96 3.50 -0.25
N THR A 193 -5.69 3.02 -1.48
CA THR A 193 -6.52 3.42 -2.62
C THR A 193 -7.95 2.91 -2.55
N PHE A 194 -8.19 1.72 -1.99
CA PHE A 194 -9.55 1.26 -1.70
C PHE A 194 -10.22 2.12 -0.63
N VAL A 195 -9.51 2.51 0.43
CA VAL A 195 -10.04 3.43 1.46
C VAL A 195 -10.48 4.75 0.83
N VAL A 196 -9.64 5.35 0.00
CA VAL A 196 -9.94 6.64 -0.65
C VAL A 196 -11.07 6.48 -1.66
N SER A 197 -11.03 5.45 -2.50
CA SER A 197 -12.07 5.22 -3.50
C SER A 197 -13.42 4.83 -2.89
N ALA A 198 -13.44 4.18 -1.73
CA ALA A 198 -14.66 3.91 -0.97
C ALA A 198 -15.25 5.21 -0.39
N LYS A 199 -14.40 6.09 0.17
CA LYS A 199 -14.82 7.43 0.64
C LYS A 199 -15.43 8.27 -0.48
N MET A 200 -14.92 8.17 -1.72
CA MET A 200 -15.51 8.85 -2.88
C MET A 200 -16.97 8.42 -3.15
N LEU A 201 -17.35 7.22 -2.70
CA LEU A 201 -18.70 6.66 -2.79
C LEU A 201 -19.45 6.72 -1.45
N GLY A 202 -18.93 7.41 -0.44
CA GLY A 202 -19.53 7.50 0.89
C GLY A 202 -19.53 6.19 1.67
N TYR A 203 -18.68 5.22 1.32
CA TYR A 203 -18.50 3.97 2.06
C TYR A 203 -17.35 4.06 3.08
N ARG A 204 -17.46 3.24 4.12
CA ARG A 204 -16.42 2.92 5.09
C ARG A 204 -15.73 1.61 4.70
N VAL A 205 -14.47 1.49 5.07
CA VAL A 205 -13.65 0.29 4.84
C VAL A 205 -13.18 -0.26 6.17
N THR A 206 -13.53 -1.50 6.47
CA THR A 206 -13.03 -2.22 7.65
C THR A 206 -12.14 -3.38 7.19
N ARG A 207 -10.86 -3.37 7.58
CA ARG A 207 -9.99 -4.53 7.40
C ARG A 207 -10.34 -5.57 8.48
N LEU A 208 -10.48 -6.83 8.08
CA LEU A 208 -10.73 -7.92 9.02
C LEU A 208 -9.44 -8.37 9.70
N ASP A 209 -9.54 -8.67 11.00
CA ASP A 209 -8.41 -8.92 11.90
C ASP A 209 -8.35 -10.36 12.41
N SER A 210 -9.42 -11.13 12.21
CA SER A 210 -9.60 -12.48 12.74
C SER A 210 -9.68 -13.53 11.64
N VAL A 211 -9.13 -13.24 10.46
CA VAL A 211 -9.12 -14.14 9.30
C VAL A 211 -7.71 -14.67 9.07
N SER A 212 -7.59 -15.98 8.84
CA SER A 212 -6.30 -16.58 8.49
C SER A 212 -6.04 -16.48 6.99
N ASP A 213 -4.77 -16.50 6.59
CA ASP A 213 -4.40 -16.59 5.16
C ASP A 213 -5.03 -17.84 4.50
N ALA A 214 -5.23 -18.94 5.23
CA ALA A 214 -5.91 -20.11 4.70
C ALA A 214 -7.40 -19.85 4.37
N ASP A 215 -8.09 -19.10 5.23
CA ASP A 215 -9.48 -18.71 5.03
C ASP A 215 -9.63 -17.76 3.84
N ILE A 216 -8.75 -16.75 3.74
CA ILE A 216 -8.71 -15.83 2.60
C ILE A 216 -8.41 -16.60 1.31
N SER A 217 -7.41 -17.49 1.33
CA SER A 217 -7.05 -18.31 0.17
C SER A 217 -8.21 -19.18 -0.30
N THR A 218 -8.98 -19.74 0.63
CA THR A 218 -10.16 -20.55 0.32
C THR A 218 -11.26 -19.68 -0.27
N LEU A 219 -11.56 -18.53 0.36
CA LEU A 219 -12.57 -17.58 -0.10
C LEU A 219 -12.32 -17.08 -1.52
N LEU A 220 -11.06 -16.81 -1.86
CA LEU A 220 -10.66 -16.28 -3.16
C LEU A 220 -10.31 -17.38 -4.19
N GLY A 221 -10.32 -18.65 -3.78
CA GLY A 221 -10.01 -19.79 -4.63
C GLY A 221 -8.52 -19.93 -4.99
N LEU A 222 -7.62 -19.32 -4.20
CA LEU A 222 -6.16 -19.36 -4.37
C LEU A 222 -5.56 -20.71 -3.94
N SER A 223 -6.27 -21.49 -3.11
CA SER A 223 -5.82 -22.81 -2.65
C SER A 223 -5.88 -23.91 -3.73
N GLN A 224 -6.58 -23.67 -4.84
CA GLN A 224 -6.69 -24.59 -5.99
C GLN A 224 -5.46 -24.47 -6.90
N LYS A 225 -4.33 -25.02 -6.44
CA LYS A 225 -3.00 -24.89 -7.07
C LYS A 225 -2.96 -25.25 -8.55
N GLU A 226 -3.79 -26.20 -9.00
CA GLU A 226 -3.91 -26.60 -10.40
C GLU A 226 -4.39 -25.48 -11.34
N ARG A 227 -4.99 -24.41 -10.78
CA ARG A 227 -5.41 -23.23 -11.55
C ARG A 227 -4.28 -22.26 -11.83
N PHE A 228 -3.10 -22.44 -11.23
CA PHE A 228 -2.02 -21.46 -11.21
C PHE A 228 -0.68 -22.04 -11.69
N PHE A 229 0.16 -21.18 -12.27
CA PHE A 229 1.57 -21.47 -12.54
C PHE A 229 2.47 -20.81 -11.50
N GLU A 230 2.26 -19.51 -11.24
CA GLU A 230 2.88 -18.78 -10.14
C GLU A 230 2.03 -18.90 -8.87
N ASP A 231 2.68 -19.01 -7.71
CA ASP A 231 1.97 -18.89 -6.43
C ASP A 231 1.38 -17.48 -6.27
N GLU A 232 0.16 -17.42 -5.77
CA GLU A 232 -0.56 -16.20 -5.45
C GLU A 232 -1.06 -16.31 -4.01
N LEU A 233 -0.64 -15.38 -3.16
CA LEU A 233 -0.84 -15.46 -1.71
C LEU A 233 -1.79 -14.36 -1.24
N PRO A 234 -2.66 -14.65 -0.27
CA PRO A 234 -3.57 -13.65 0.27
C PRO A 234 -2.83 -12.59 1.11
N ASP A 235 -3.30 -11.36 1.02
CA ASP A 235 -2.87 -10.27 1.89
C ASP A 235 -3.96 -9.94 2.92
N MET A 236 -5.11 -9.43 2.47
CA MET A 236 -6.13 -8.89 3.38
C MET A 236 -7.56 -9.00 2.84
N LEU A 237 -8.52 -9.00 3.76
CA LEU A 237 -9.94 -8.84 3.47
C LEU A 237 -10.44 -7.50 4.00
N LEU A 238 -11.16 -6.79 3.13
CA LEU A 238 -11.75 -5.49 3.37
C LEU A 238 -13.27 -5.61 3.23
N VAL A 239 -14.00 -5.24 4.27
CA VAL A 239 -15.46 -5.06 4.19
C VAL A 239 -15.73 -3.62 3.80
N ILE A 240 -16.41 -3.42 2.67
CA ILE A 240 -16.89 -2.13 2.20
C ILE A 240 -18.36 -2.03 2.61
N SER A 241 -18.72 -1.00 3.38
CA SER A 241 -20.04 -0.89 4.00
C SER A 241 -20.43 0.58 4.20
N PRO A 242 -21.72 0.94 4.18
CA PRO A 242 -22.15 2.28 4.60
C PRO A 242 -21.75 2.62 6.04
N GLU A 243 -21.65 1.62 6.91
CA GLU A 243 -21.38 1.75 8.34
C GLU A 243 -20.10 1.02 8.75
N ASP A 244 -19.52 1.40 9.89
CA ASP A 244 -18.36 0.71 10.47
C ASP A 244 -18.73 -0.72 10.86
N ILE A 245 -17.87 -1.67 10.49
CA ILE A 245 -18.09 -3.09 10.75
C ILE A 245 -17.16 -3.56 11.88
N ASN A 246 -17.60 -4.59 12.61
CA ASN A 246 -16.71 -5.26 13.53
C ASN A 246 -15.59 -5.97 12.75
N SER A 247 -14.32 -5.66 13.05
CA SER A 247 -13.17 -6.24 12.36
C SER A 247 -12.96 -7.73 12.69
N ASN A 248 -13.65 -8.24 13.72
CA ASN A 248 -13.68 -9.66 14.07
C ASN A 248 -14.86 -10.42 13.41
N LEU A 249 -15.40 -9.90 12.31
CA LEU A 249 -16.47 -10.57 11.56
C LEU A 249 -15.99 -11.93 11.04
N SER A 250 -16.65 -13.01 11.48
CA SER A 250 -16.41 -14.35 10.94
C SER A 250 -16.97 -14.46 9.52
N ILE A 251 -16.17 -15.08 8.64
CA ILE A 251 -16.50 -15.35 7.23
C ILE A 251 -16.85 -16.83 6.97
N ASP A 252 -17.03 -17.63 8.02
CA ASP A 252 -17.20 -19.09 7.91
C ASP A 252 -18.40 -19.44 7.01
N LEU A 253 -19.51 -18.71 7.15
CA LEU A 253 -20.69 -18.90 6.29
C LEU A 253 -20.40 -18.68 4.80
N LEU A 254 -19.49 -17.77 4.43
CA LEU A 254 -19.10 -17.62 3.04
C LEU A 254 -18.33 -18.86 2.60
N ILE A 255 -17.32 -19.26 3.36
CA ILE A 255 -16.46 -20.42 3.06
C ILE A 255 -17.28 -21.70 2.92
N GLU A 256 -18.18 -21.96 3.85
CA GLU A 256 -19.10 -23.11 3.83
C GLU A 256 -20.04 -23.13 2.62
N SER A 257 -20.36 -21.94 2.09
CA SER A 257 -21.28 -21.80 0.95
C SER A 257 -20.57 -21.93 -0.41
N LEU A 258 -19.24 -21.87 -0.45
CA LEU A 258 -18.49 -21.85 -1.71
C LEU A 258 -18.61 -23.18 -2.47
N PRO A 259 -18.59 -23.14 -3.82
CA PRO A 259 -18.46 -24.35 -4.60
C PRO A 259 -17.08 -24.97 -4.39
N LEU A 260 -16.99 -26.29 -4.56
CA LEU A 260 -15.72 -27.04 -4.46
C LEU A 260 -14.67 -26.62 -5.49
N LYS A 261 -15.11 -26.13 -6.65
CA LYS A 261 -14.24 -25.72 -7.76
C LYS A 261 -14.56 -24.31 -8.19
N PHE A 262 -13.52 -23.54 -8.46
CA PHE A 262 -13.65 -22.22 -9.04
C PHE A 262 -13.44 -22.30 -10.55
N ASP A 263 -14.18 -21.49 -11.27
CA ASP A 263 -14.08 -21.35 -12.71
C ASP A 263 -12.81 -20.60 -13.12
N GLY A 264 -12.38 -20.88 -14.34
CA GLY A 264 -11.24 -20.23 -14.97
C GLY A 264 -9.87 -20.69 -14.48
N ILE A 265 -8.89 -20.64 -15.38
CA ILE A 265 -7.48 -20.95 -15.13
C ILE A 265 -6.66 -19.67 -15.25
N ALA A 266 -5.84 -19.38 -14.25
CA ALA A 266 -4.97 -18.21 -14.27
C ALA A 266 -3.99 -18.30 -15.45
N ASN A 267 -3.79 -17.20 -16.17
CA ASN A 267 -2.74 -17.12 -17.19
C ASN A 267 -1.36 -17.26 -16.55
N LYS A 268 -0.45 -17.91 -17.26
CA LYS A 268 0.98 -17.92 -16.94
C LYS A 268 1.55 -16.52 -17.17
N LEU A 269 2.17 -15.92 -16.16
CA LEU A 269 2.72 -14.56 -16.20
C LEU A 269 4.13 -14.53 -16.78
N SER A 270 4.94 -15.56 -16.52
CA SER A 270 6.30 -15.68 -17.07
C SER A 270 6.56 -17.09 -17.59
N PRO A 271 7.34 -17.28 -18.67
CA PRO A 271 7.69 -18.61 -19.19
C PRO A 271 8.46 -19.47 -18.18
N SER A 272 9.27 -18.86 -17.32
CA SER A 272 10.00 -19.49 -16.21
C SER A 272 10.21 -18.49 -15.07
N MET A 273 10.60 -18.99 -13.90
CA MET A 273 10.84 -18.19 -12.70
C MET A 273 12.22 -18.48 -12.12
N GLN A 274 12.90 -17.44 -11.64
CA GLN A 274 14.12 -17.57 -10.86
C GLN A 274 13.76 -17.86 -9.40
N GLU A 275 14.33 -18.93 -8.84
CA GLU A 275 14.11 -19.29 -7.45
C GLU A 275 15.05 -18.55 -6.49
N TRP A 276 14.48 -18.13 -5.37
CA TRP A 276 15.18 -17.58 -4.22
C TRP A 276 14.58 -18.21 -2.96
N GLU A 277 15.27 -19.20 -2.36
CA GLU A 277 14.75 -20.00 -1.23
C GLU A 277 14.19 -19.18 -0.05
N ILE A 278 14.72 -17.97 0.13
CA ILE A 278 14.30 -17.06 1.19
C ILE A 278 12.87 -16.53 1.00
N ILE A 279 12.37 -16.47 -0.23
CA ILE A 279 11.04 -15.93 -0.56
C ILE A 279 9.93 -16.88 -0.11
N PRO A 280 9.88 -18.17 -0.54
CA PRO A 280 8.89 -19.11 -0.01
C PRO A 280 9.01 -19.30 1.52
N SER A 281 10.22 -19.16 2.06
CA SER A 281 10.46 -19.27 3.50
C SER A 281 9.78 -18.15 4.29
N VAL A 282 9.94 -16.88 3.88
CA VAL A 282 9.29 -15.74 4.56
C VAL A 282 7.79 -15.71 4.30
N GLU A 283 7.34 -16.07 3.11
CA GLU A 283 5.91 -16.20 2.77
C GLU A 283 5.23 -17.22 3.70
N LYS A 284 5.83 -18.41 3.84
CA LYS A 284 5.31 -19.43 4.76
C LYS A 284 5.37 -18.99 6.22
N ALA A 285 6.44 -18.34 6.65
CA ALA A 285 6.59 -17.86 8.02
C ALA A 285 5.58 -16.77 8.39
N THR A 286 5.15 -15.97 7.41
CA THR A 286 4.18 -14.89 7.62
C THR A 286 2.73 -15.30 7.33
N SER A 287 2.51 -16.50 6.79
CA SER A 287 1.19 -17.12 6.56
C SER A 287 0.61 -17.72 7.85
N GLU A 288 0.54 -16.92 8.91
CA GLU A 288 -0.09 -17.26 10.19
C GLU A 288 -1.40 -16.47 10.37
N ALA A 289 -2.24 -16.88 11.33
CA ALA A 289 -3.46 -16.16 11.66
C ALA A 289 -3.15 -14.75 12.18
N GLN A 290 -3.95 -13.78 11.76
CA GLN A 290 -3.86 -12.42 12.25
C GLN A 290 -4.22 -12.36 13.74
N ILE A 291 -3.50 -11.52 14.49
CA ILE A 291 -3.80 -11.22 15.89
C ILE A 291 -4.41 -9.82 15.95
N ALA A 292 -5.62 -9.73 16.49
CA ALA A 292 -6.34 -8.47 16.61
C ALA A 292 -5.53 -7.45 17.43
N ARG A 293 -5.50 -6.20 16.94
CA ARG A 293 -4.78 -5.09 17.59
C ARG A 293 -5.77 -4.12 18.24
N PRO A 294 -5.35 -3.38 19.29
CA PRO A 294 -6.18 -2.36 19.91
C PRO A 294 -6.64 -1.32 18.88
N LYS A 295 -7.95 -1.04 18.88
CA LYS A 295 -8.53 0.03 18.07
C LYS A 295 -8.23 1.39 18.66
N VAL A 296 -7.97 2.36 17.80
CA VAL A 296 -7.86 3.78 18.13
C VAL A 296 -8.83 4.58 17.27
N LEU A 297 -9.21 5.75 17.76
CA LEU A 297 -10.05 6.65 16.99
C LEU A 297 -9.29 7.16 15.76
N SER A 298 -9.96 7.13 14.61
CA SER A 298 -9.46 7.78 13.40
C SER A 298 -9.52 9.30 13.59
N SER A 299 -8.51 10.00 13.07
CA SER A 299 -8.48 11.46 13.08
C SER A 299 -9.16 12.01 11.83
N GLN A 300 -10.06 12.98 11.99
CA GLN A 300 -10.53 13.77 10.87
C GLN A 300 -9.45 14.77 10.45
N ILE A 301 -9.26 14.92 9.14
CA ILE A 301 -8.28 15.85 8.58
C ILE A 301 -9.04 16.96 7.86
N THR A 302 -8.91 18.19 8.35
CA THR A 302 -9.39 19.37 7.65
C THR A 302 -8.42 19.71 6.52
N ARG A 303 -8.92 19.79 5.29
CA ARG A 303 -8.14 20.20 4.11
C ARG A 303 -8.69 21.51 3.55
N THR A 304 -7.83 22.22 2.84
CA THR A 304 -8.26 23.37 2.03
C THR A 304 -9.08 22.87 0.82
N PRO A 305 -9.95 23.72 0.25
CA PRO A 305 -10.68 23.37 -0.97
C PRO A 305 -9.75 22.86 -2.07
N SER A 306 -10.17 21.77 -2.70
CA SER A 306 -9.36 20.98 -3.65
C SER A 306 -10.18 20.55 -4.86
N LYS A 307 -9.51 19.92 -5.82
CA LYS A 307 -10.11 19.37 -7.05
C LYS A 307 -11.06 18.20 -6.76
N GLU A 308 -11.77 17.75 -7.79
CA GLU A 308 -12.49 16.47 -7.74
C GLU A 308 -11.54 15.34 -7.31
N SER A 309 -12.01 14.44 -6.47
CA SER A 309 -11.19 13.35 -5.95
C SER A 309 -10.67 12.42 -7.05
N LYS A 310 -11.43 12.19 -8.13
CA LYS A 310 -10.95 11.44 -9.30
C LYS A 310 -9.72 12.06 -9.93
N ASP A 311 -9.63 13.39 -10.00
CA ASP A 311 -8.48 14.06 -10.60
C ASP A 311 -7.23 13.87 -9.74
N VAL A 312 -7.37 13.89 -8.42
CA VAL A 312 -6.26 13.63 -7.50
C VAL A 312 -5.75 12.20 -7.67
N VAL A 313 -6.66 11.22 -7.68
CA VAL A 313 -6.32 9.80 -7.86
C VAL A 313 -5.68 9.54 -9.23
N LEU A 314 -6.29 10.04 -10.30
CA LEU A 314 -5.83 9.80 -11.67
C LEU A 314 -4.51 10.51 -11.98
N ASN A 315 -4.24 11.68 -11.39
CA ASN A 315 -3.00 12.43 -11.62
C ASN A 315 -1.87 12.08 -10.64
N ARG A 316 -2.15 11.30 -9.59
CA ARG A 316 -1.13 10.83 -8.65
C ARG A 316 -0.03 10.08 -9.40
N ARG A 317 1.21 10.56 -9.35
CA ARG A 317 2.36 9.91 -10.00
C ARG A 317 3.59 9.97 -9.11
N SER A 318 4.47 9.00 -9.29
CA SER A 318 5.82 9.00 -8.74
C SER A 318 6.73 9.77 -9.71
N VAL A 319 7.40 10.81 -9.22
CA VAL A 319 8.30 11.62 -10.04
C VAL A 319 9.73 11.09 -9.94
N HIS A 320 10.48 11.19 -11.02
CA HIS A 320 11.88 10.74 -11.06
C HIS A 320 12.88 11.86 -10.76
N MET A 321 12.44 13.11 -10.86
CA MET A 321 13.26 14.30 -10.60
C MET A 321 12.41 15.37 -9.91
N MET A 322 13.03 16.11 -8.98
CA MET A 322 12.45 17.28 -8.32
C MET A 322 13.27 18.53 -8.63
N ASP A 323 12.65 19.69 -8.57
CA ASP A 323 13.23 20.98 -8.95
C ASP A 323 13.99 21.69 -7.82
N SER A 324 14.04 21.10 -6.61
CA SER A 324 14.61 21.73 -5.42
C SER A 324 13.92 23.02 -4.97
N SER A 325 12.65 23.24 -5.34
CA SER A 325 11.82 24.36 -4.87
C SER A 325 11.31 24.15 -3.45
N SER A 326 11.08 25.24 -2.72
CA SER A 326 10.54 25.23 -1.34
C SER A 326 9.03 25.02 -1.30
N ILE A 327 8.52 24.25 -0.33
CA ILE A 327 7.07 24.18 -0.07
C ILE A 327 6.68 25.11 1.07
N THR A 328 5.41 25.51 1.09
CA THR A 328 4.90 26.33 2.19
C THR A 328 4.77 25.51 3.47
N LYS A 329 4.81 26.19 4.61
CA LYS A 329 4.53 25.59 5.91
C LYS A 329 3.16 24.91 5.97
N GLU A 330 2.13 25.54 5.39
CA GLU A 330 0.77 25.01 5.37
C GLU A 330 0.68 23.70 4.57
N GLN A 331 1.39 23.61 3.43
CA GLN A 331 1.50 22.37 2.66
C GLN A 331 2.18 21.28 3.48
N PHE A 332 3.30 21.60 4.15
CA PHE A 332 4.00 20.64 5.02
C PHE A 332 3.10 20.14 6.16
N HIS A 333 2.42 21.03 6.87
CA HIS A 333 1.50 20.66 7.95
C HIS A 333 0.30 19.86 7.46
N THR A 334 -0.23 20.16 6.27
CA THR A 334 -1.33 19.38 5.67
C THR A 334 -0.88 17.95 5.38
N LEU A 335 0.33 17.77 4.82
CA LEU A 335 0.93 16.44 4.62
C LEU A 335 1.06 15.69 5.94
N LEU A 336 1.63 16.32 6.98
CA LEU A 336 1.79 15.66 8.29
C LEU A 336 0.45 15.33 8.95
N ARG A 337 -0.55 16.22 8.87
CA ARG A 337 -1.91 15.94 9.39
C ARG A 337 -2.52 14.73 8.70
N SER A 338 -2.32 14.60 7.38
CA SER A 338 -2.91 13.51 6.59
C SER A 338 -2.48 12.11 7.03
N ILE A 339 -1.29 12.00 7.64
CA ILE A 339 -0.72 10.73 8.10
C ILE A 339 -0.53 10.66 9.61
N LEU A 340 -0.91 11.69 10.38
CA LEU A 340 -0.72 11.70 11.83
C LEU A 340 -1.55 10.61 12.52
N GLY A 341 -2.82 10.48 12.09
CA GLY A 341 -3.72 9.44 12.55
C GLY A 341 -3.42 8.06 11.96
N SER A 342 -4.15 7.08 12.49
CA SER A 342 -4.09 5.71 11.99
C SER A 342 -4.83 5.55 10.66
N GLN A 343 -4.25 4.75 9.75
CA GLN A 343 -4.86 4.41 8.47
C GLN A 343 -5.78 3.18 8.58
N ASP A 344 -5.59 2.30 9.57
CA ASP A 344 -6.44 1.12 9.87
C ASP A 344 -7.25 1.26 11.16
N ALA A 345 -7.29 2.45 11.77
CA ALA A 345 -7.87 2.67 13.09
C ALA A 345 -7.27 1.75 14.19
N LYS A 346 -6.00 1.37 14.05
CA LYS A 346 -5.20 0.68 15.07
C LYS A 346 -4.01 1.52 15.51
N GLU A 347 -3.40 1.18 16.65
CA GLU A 347 -2.22 1.91 17.12
C GLU A 347 -1.11 1.96 16.05
N ASN A 348 -0.59 3.17 15.83
CA ASN A 348 0.46 3.43 14.86
C ASN A 348 1.78 2.82 15.31
N SER A 349 2.39 1.99 14.48
CA SER A 349 3.73 1.46 14.72
C SER A 349 4.79 2.24 13.95
N ALA A 350 4.43 2.88 12.83
CA ALA A 350 5.35 3.70 12.04
C ALA A 350 5.45 5.13 12.59
N HIS A 351 6.67 5.64 12.75
CA HIS A 351 7.00 7.04 13.05
C HIS A 351 7.89 7.59 11.96
N LEU A 352 7.89 8.90 11.75
CA LEU A 352 8.55 9.47 10.56
C LEU A 352 9.75 10.29 11.01
N VAL A 353 10.96 9.81 10.69
CA VAL A 353 12.17 10.63 10.76
C VAL A 353 12.20 11.48 9.48
N ILE A 354 12.18 12.80 9.61
CA ILE A 354 12.01 13.72 8.49
C ILE A 354 13.28 14.56 8.33
N PHE A 355 13.83 14.52 7.13
CA PHE A 355 14.90 15.40 6.68
C PHE A 355 14.27 16.62 6.04
N VAL A 356 14.15 17.70 6.80
CA VAL A 356 13.61 18.98 6.30
C VAL A 356 14.72 19.70 5.55
N HIS A 357 14.48 20.04 4.28
CA HIS A 357 15.46 20.71 3.42
C HIS A 357 15.03 22.14 3.08
N ARG A 358 13.79 22.32 2.61
CA ARG A 358 13.29 23.56 2.00
C ARG A 358 11.80 23.77 2.32
N VAL A 359 11.48 23.85 3.59
CA VAL A 359 10.12 24.15 4.07
C VAL A 359 10.12 25.56 4.64
N GLU A 360 9.24 26.43 4.13
CA GLU A 360 9.14 27.81 4.63
C GLU A 360 8.89 27.82 6.15
N ASN A 361 9.58 28.71 6.86
CA ASN A 361 9.50 28.86 8.33
C ASN A 361 9.94 27.63 9.14
N TYR A 362 10.62 26.67 8.52
CA TYR A 362 11.33 25.59 9.20
C TYR A 362 12.81 25.64 8.84
N ASP A 363 13.66 25.59 9.86
CA ASP A 363 15.09 25.41 9.64
C ASP A 363 15.38 24.04 9.01
N SER A 364 16.42 23.96 8.18
CA SER A 364 16.90 22.68 7.69
C SER A 364 17.38 21.82 8.87
N GLY A 365 17.03 20.54 8.85
CA GLY A 365 17.41 19.64 9.93
C GLY A 365 16.77 18.26 9.88
N LEU A 366 17.08 17.48 10.91
CA LEU A 366 16.50 16.20 11.20
C LEU A 366 15.41 16.37 12.26
N TYR A 367 14.22 15.90 11.94
CA TYR A 367 13.02 15.97 12.76
C TYR A 367 12.44 14.56 12.95
N ILE A 368 11.55 14.39 13.91
CA ILE A 368 10.75 13.17 14.06
C ILE A 368 9.28 13.50 14.34
N LEU A 369 8.38 12.90 13.57
CA LEU A 369 6.95 12.89 13.81
C LEU A 369 6.57 11.65 14.60
N VAL A 370 6.21 11.84 15.87
CA VAL A 370 5.78 10.77 16.78
C VAL A 370 4.28 10.56 16.64
N ARG A 371 3.91 9.54 15.87
CA ARG A 371 2.50 9.18 15.55
C ARG A 371 1.78 8.39 16.65
N ASN A 372 2.53 7.80 17.59
CA ASN A 372 1.99 7.16 18.79
C ASN A 372 2.69 7.77 20.02
N PRO A 373 2.03 8.69 20.76
CA PRO A 373 2.65 9.35 21.90
C PRO A 373 3.14 8.38 22.99
N LYS A 374 2.53 7.19 23.12
CA LYS A 374 2.90 6.19 24.13
C LYS A 374 4.32 5.67 24.00
N VAL A 375 4.91 5.71 22.79
CA VAL A 375 6.26 5.20 22.53
C VAL A 375 7.32 6.30 22.46
N LYS A 376 6.97 7.56 22.76
CA LYS A 376 7.91 8.69 22.72
C LYS A 376 9.13 8.45 23.61
N GLU A 377 8.89 8.03 24.85
CA GLU A 377 9.96 7.78 25.82
C GLU A 377 10.88 6.63 25.40
N ASP A 378 10.32 5.62 24.73
CA ASP A 378 11.10 4.54 24.13
C ASP A 378 11.98 5.04 22.99
N LEU A 379 11.43 5.84 22.08
CA LEU A 379 12.21 6.48 21.02
C LEU A 379 13.34 7.36 21.60
N GLN A 380 13.07 8.11 22.68
CA GLN A 380 14.09 8.92 23.35
C GLN A 380 15.22 8.09 23.97
N ARG A 381 14.93 6.87 24.43
CA ARG A 381 15.93 5.94 24.98
C ARG A 381 16.75 5.23 23.90
N GLU A 382 16.12 4.87 22.78
CA GLU A 382 16.76 4.09 21.71
C GLU A 382 17.56 4.96 20.73
N LEU A 383 17.15 6.22 20.52
CA LEU A 383 17.84 7.16 19.62
C LEU A 383 19.03 7.84 20.34
N ASP A 384 19.93 8.45 19.56
CA ASP A 384 21.12 9.14 20.09
C ASP A 384 20.73 10.14 21.19
N THR A 385 21.34 9.97 22.37
CA THR A 385 21.09 10.79 23.56
C THR A 385 21.47 12.27 23.38
N LYS A 386 22.22 12.59 22.32
CA LYS A 386 22.56 13.96 21.92
C LYS A 386 21.45 14.66 21.13
N PHE A 387 20.37 13.98 20.75
CA PHE A 387 19.26 14.63 20.06
C PHE A 387 18.49 15.57 20.98
N HIS A 388 18.07 16.71 20.43
CA HIS A 388 17.52 17.82 21.20
C HIS A 388 16.08 17.58 21.68
N TRP A 389 15.28 16.86 20.89
CA TRP A 389 13.84 16.63 21.15
C TRP A 389 13.04 17.90 21.41
N SER A 390 13.42 19.01 20.78
CA SER A 390 12.73 20.30 20.97
C SER A 390 11.38 20.30 20.26
N HIS A 391 10.37 20.90 20.89
CA HIS A 391 9.04 21.00 20.29
C HIS A 391 9.05 21.92 19.07
N THR A 392 8.25 21.56 18.07
CA THR A 392 7.81 22.50 17.04
C THR A 392 6.38 22.93 17.34
N GLU A 393 5.90 23.95 16.62
CA GLU A 393 4.49 24.34 16.65
C GLU A 393 3.53 23.23 16.19
N PHE A 394 4.02 22.27 15.40
CA PHE A 394 3.26 21.07 15.06
C PHE A 394 3.45 20.07 16.21
N GLY A 395 2.46 19.94 17.09
CA GLY A 395 2.62 19.34 18.43
C GLY A 395 3.23 17.93 18.51
N HIS A 396 3.18 17.15 17.43
CA HIS A 396 3.76 15.79 17.35
C HIS A 396 5.12 15.72 16.63
N LEU A 397 5.62 16.85 16.14
CA LEU A 397 6.87 16.97 15.40
C LEU A 397 7.94 17.60 16.31
N TYR A 398 9.07 16.92 16.41
CA TYR A 398 10.19 17.30 17.27
C TYR A 398 11.46 17.52 16.45
N ILE A 399 12.25 18.53 16.81
CA ILE A 399 13.58 18.76 16.26
C ILE A 399 14.56 17.79 16.95
N LEU A 400 15.25 16.96 16.18
CA LEU A 400 16.33 16.12 16.68
C LEU A 400 17.68 16.83 16.54
N LYS A 401 17.95 17.42 15.37
CA LYS A 401 19.21 18.11 15.09
C LYS A 401 19.06 19.08 13.91
N LEU A 402 19.44 20.35 14.08
CA LEU A 402 19.49 21.32 12.99
C LEU A 402 20.76 21.14 12.14
N GLY A 403 20.68 21.48 10.86
CA GLY A 403 21.80 21.41 9.91
C GLY A 403 21.36 21.03 8.50
N ASP A 404 22.30 21.07 7.56
CA ASP A 404 22.06 20.59 6.20
C ASP A 404 22.24 19.06 6.15
N PHE A 405 21.14 18.35 5.90
CA PHE A 405 21.12 16.90 5.73
C PHE A 405 20.88 16.45 4.29
N THR A 406 20.89 17.35 3.30
CA THR A 406 20.62 17.00 1.89
C THR A 406 21.57 15.92 1.37
N SER A 407 22.87 16.08 1.60
CA SER A 407 23.89 15.09 1.19
C SER A 407 23.74 13.75 1.90
N ILE A 408 23.36 13.76 3.18
CA ILE A 408 23.13 12.54 3.97
C ILE A 408 21.88 11.83 3.48
N SER A 409 20.76 12.56 3.31
CA SER A 409 19.48 12.08 2.77
C SER A 409 19.67 11.38 1.41
N LYS A 410 20.43 11.99 0.51
CA LYS A 410 20.81 11.35 -0.77
C LYS A 410 21.62 10.08 -0.55
N ALA A 411 22.68 10.13 0.26
CA ALA A 411 23.58 8.99 0.47
C ALA A 411 22.84 7.77 1.05
N ILE A 412 22.03 7.95 2.09
CA ILE A 412 21.26 6.88 2.72
C ILE A 412 20.17 6.33 1.80
N SER A 413 19.62 7.14 0.90
CA SER A 413 18.65 6.69 -0.13
C SER A 413 19.33 6.14 -1.38
N CYS A 414 20.38 5.31 -1.22
CA CYS A 414 21.12 4.70 -2.32
C CYS A 414 21.67 5.72 -3.35
N SER A 415 22.08 6.90 -2.90
CA SER A 415 22.58 8.01 -3.74
C SER A 415 21.55 8.59 -4.73
N GLN A 416 20.25 8.39 -4.48
CA GLN A 416 19.19 8.93 -5.33
C GLN A 416 18.96 10.42 -5.05
N ASN A 417 19.12 11.27 -6.08
CA ASN A 417 18.93 12.72 -5.97
C ASN A 417 17.54 13.12 -5.47
N ILE A 418 16.52 12.31 -5.75
CA ILE A 418 15.13 12.61 -5.34
C ILE A 418 14.98 12.81 -3.82
N ALA A 419 15.85 12.20 -3.01
CA ALA A 419 15.87 12.38 -1.57
C ALA A 419 16.44 13.74 -1.13
N SER A 420 17.44 14.27 -1.84
CA SER A 420 18.02 15.60 -1.55
C SER A 420 17.26 16.76 -2.22
N ASP A 421 16.64 16.48 -3.36
CA ASP A 421 16.02 17.50 -4.22
C ASP A 421 14.57 17.78 -3.81
N GLY A 422 13.97 16.90 -2.99
CA GLY A 422 12.68 17.17 -2.35
C GLY A 422 12.74 18.32 -1.35
N ALA A 423 11.60 18.92 -1.05
CA ALA A 423 11.50 19.91 0.01
C ALA A 423 11.71 19.27 1.39
N PHE A 424 11.31 18.01 1.53
CA PHE A 424 11.73 17.12 2.61
C PHE A 424 11.74 15.67 2.12
N SER A 425 12.55 14.83 2.77
CA SER A 425 12.45 13.38 2.68
C SER A 425 12.18 12.79 4.07
N LEU A 426 11.79 11.52 4.13
CA LEU A 426 11.55 10.84 5.39
C LEU A 426 11.85 9.35 5.33
N CYS A 427 12.09 8.79 6.52
CA CYS A 427 12.19 7.37 6.80
C CYS A 427 11.04 6.98 7.74
N MET A 428 10.35 5.89 7.43
CA MET A 428 9.33 5.28 8.29
C MET A 428 10.00 4.30 9.24
N LEU A 429 10.23 4.77 10.48
CA LEU A 429 10.83 4.04 11.59
C LEU A 429 9.73 3.33 12.39
N CYS A 430 9.67 2.02 12.30
CA CYS A 430 8.61 1.21 12.90
C CYS A 430 9.08 0.57 14.21
N ASN A 431 8.22 0.56 15.24
CA ASN A 431 8.37 -0.37 16.36
C ASN A 431 8.32 -1.79 15.79
N PHE A 432 9.42 -2.53 15.85
CA PHE A 432 9.65 -3.73 15.06
C PHE A 432 9.64 -4.98 15.92
N THR A 433 10.70 -5.22 16.70
CA THR A 433 10.82 -6.46 17.50
C THR A 433 9.65 -6.65 18.47
N ASN A 434 9.20 -5.60 19.15
CA ASN A 434 8.09 -5.72 20.10
C ASN A 434 6.77 -6.04 19.39
N GLU A 435 6.52 -5.45 18.23
CA GLU A 435 5.32 -5.73 17.43
C GLU A 435 5.31 -7.19 16.95
N LEU A 436 6.44 -7.69 16.43
CA LEU A 436 6.56 -9.07 15.97
C LEU A 436 6.43 -10.07 17.13
N GLN A 437 7.03 -9.78 18.29
CA GLN A 437 6.91 -10.64 19.48
C GLN A 437 5.48 -10.68 20.02
N THR A 438 4.76 -9.57 19.96
CA THR A 438 3.38 -9.45 20.49
C THR A 438 2.34 -10.02 19.54
N TYR A 439 2.47 -9.74 18.25
CA TYR A 439 1.45 -10.03 17.23
C TYR A 439 1.84 -11.12 16.22
N GLY A 440 2.97 -11.79 16.45
CA GLY A 440 3.42 -12.92 15.62
C GLY A 440 4.09 -12.50 14.31
N ALA A 441 4.49 -13.50 13.51
CA ALA A 441 5.27 -13.26 12.30
C ALA A 441 4.47 -12.55 11.20
N HIS A 442 3.15 -12.79 11.12
CA HIS A 442 2.25 -12.10 10.19
C HIS A 442 2.32 -10.58 10.33
N ARG A 443 2.58 -10.06 11.54
CA ARG A 443 2.72 -8.61 11.80
C ARG A 443 3.78 -7.95 10.92
N TYR A 444 4.76 -8.70 10.43
CA TYR A 444 5.74 -8.19 9.47
C TYR A 444 5.07 -7.65 8.20
N LYS A 445 4.10 -8.38 7.62
CA LYS A 445 3.33 -7.92 6.45
C LYS A 445 2.59 -6.63 6.79
N GLU A 446 1.88 -6.62 7.91
CA GLU A 446 1.07 -5.48 8.32
C GLU A 446 1.88 -4.20 8.59
N LEU A 447 3.12 -4.31 9.08
CA LEU A 447 4.01 -3.16 9.26
C LEU A 447 4.37 -2.51 7.90
N TYR A 448 4.60 -3.31 6.87
CA TYR A 448 4.79 -2.80 5.51
C TYR A 448 3.48 -2.31 4.89
N TRP A 449 2.33 -2.93 5.19
CA TRP A 449 1.02 -2.43 4.77
C TRP A 449 0.76 -1.03 5.34
N GLU A 450 1.07 -0.80 6.62
CA GLU A 450 0.98 0.53 7.25
C GLU A 450 1.88 1.53 6.53
N CYS A 451 3.13 1.17 6.24
CA CYS A 451 4.07 2.03 5.53
C CYS A 451 3.61 2.37 4.09
N GLY A 452 3.09 1.37 3.36
CA GLY A 452 2.53 1.56 2.02
C GLY A 452 1.30 2.47 2.04
N ALA A 453 0.43 2.31 3.03
CA ALA A 453 -0.76 3.14 3.19
C ALA A 453 -0.39 4.61 3.49
N ILE A 454 0.57 4.85 4.39
CA ILE A 454 1.14 6.18 4.65
C ILE A 454 1.72 6.78 3.35
N GLY A 455 2.50 6.00 2.60
CA GLY A 455 3.09 6.43 1.34
C GLY A 455 2.02 6.83 0.31
N GLN A 456 0.95 6.04 0.19
CA GLN A 456 -0.16 6.35 -0.72
C GLN A 456 -0.89 7.62 -0.29
N GLN A 457 -1.12 7.80 1.00
CA GLN A 457 -1.75 9.01 1.51
C GLN A 457 -0.88 10.25 1.23
N LEU A 458 0.44 10.17 1.41
CA LEU A 458 1.37 11.24 1.06
C LEU A 458 1.36 11.56 -0.44
N TYR A 459 1.30 10.53 -1.30
CA TYR A 459 1.16 10.75 -2.75
C TYR A 459 -0.11 11.53 -3.10
N LEU A 460 -1.26 11.12 -2.54
CA LEU A 460 -2.55 11.74 -2.83
C LEU A 460 -2.62 13.16 -2.27
N GLU A 461 -2.15 13.37 -1.05
CA GLU A 461 -2.12 14.69 -0.42
C GLU A 461 -1.16 15.64 -1.12
N ALA A 462 0.02 15.18 -1.54
CA ALA A 462 0.91 15.99 -2.37
C ALA A 462 0.23 16.37 -3.69
N THR A 463 -0.42 15.43 -4.36
CA THR A 463 -1.11 15.65 -5.63
C THR A 463 -2.27 16.65 -5.49
N SER A 464 -3.03 16.59 -4.38
CA SER A 464 -4.16 17.49 -4.10
C SER A 464 -3.72 18.97 -4.04
N MET A 465 -2.47 19.22 -3.63
CA MET A 465 -1.86 20.55 -3.50
C MET A 465 -0.95 20.93 -4.67
N GLY A 466 -0.93 20.15 -5.75
CA GLY A 466 -0.06 20.41 -6.92
C GLY A 466 1.43 20.14 -6.64
N LEU A 467 1.75 19.39 -5.59
CA LEU A 467 3.08 18.88 -5.30
C LEU A 467 3.26 17.48 -5.89
N SER A 468 4.44 16.92 -5.70
CA SER A 468 4.80 15.58 -6.13
C SER A 468 5.40 14.79 -4.97
N GLY A 469 5.14 13.49 -4.93
CA GLY A 469 5.76 12.56 -4.01
C GLY A 469 6.50 11.47 -4.76
N THR A 470 7.42 10.78 -4.08
CA THR A 470 8.04 9.54 -4.53
C THR A 470 8.40 8.66 -3.34
N GLY A 471 7.92 7.43 -3.37
CA GLY A 471 8.33 6.37 -2.47
C GLY A 471 9.71 5.84 -2.86
N ILE A 472 10.53 5.56 -1.86
CA ILE A 472 11.94 5.17 -2.03
C ILE A 472 12.12 3.82 -1.33
N GLY A 473 12.08 2.75 -2.13
CA GLY A 473 12.30 1.38 -1.64
C GLY A 473 13.78 1.01 -1.46
N CYS A 474 14.69 1.75 -2.09
CA CYS A 474 16.14 1.55 -1.93
C CYS A 474 16.70 2.56 -0.93
N PHE A 475 17.12 2.05 0.22
CA PHE A 475 17.81 2.81 1.25
C PHE A 475 18.80 1.89 1.98
N LEU A 476 19.85 2.48 2.55
CA LEU A 476 20.90 1.80 3.31
C LEU A 476 20.46 1.67 4.77
N ASP A 477 19.81 0.55 5.11
CA ASP A 477 19.11 0.34 6.39
C ASP A 477 20.01 0.71 7.60
N ASP A 478 21.22 0.13 7.68
CA ASP A 478 22.12 0.34 8.83
C ASP A 478 22.82 1.71 8.84
N GLU A 479 22.95 2.39 7.70
CA GLU A 479 23.49 3.76 7.70
C GLU A 479 22.48 4.75 8.30
N ILE A 480 21.18 4.49 8.11
CA ILE A 480 20.13 5.24 8.80
C ILE A 480 20.16 4.92 10.30
N HIS A 481 20.36 3.66 10.68
CA HIS A 481 20.48 3.28 12.09
C HIS A 481 21.65 3.97 12.77
N LYS A 482 22.83 4.01 12.14
CA LYS A 482 24.00 4.75 12.62
C LYS A 482 23.73 6.25 12.77
N LEU A 483 23.05 6.86 11.78
CA LEU A 483 22.66 8.27 11.86
C LEU A 483 21.76 8.55 13.07
N LEU A 484 20.86 7.62 13.37
CA LEU A 484 19.87 7.72 14.44
C LEU A 484 20.41 7.28 15.81
N GLY A 485 21.59 6.67 15.88
CA GLY A 485 22.15 6.10 17.10
C GLY A 485 21.46 4.79 17.53
N LEU A 486 20.72 4.13 16.64
CA LEU A 486 20.04 2.87 16.92
C LEU A 486 21.05 1.72 17.02
N ILE A 487 21.04 1.04 18.16
CA ILE A 487 21.91 -0.12 18.44
C ILE A 487 21.11 -1.42 18.48
N SER A 488 19.83 -1.34 18.85
CA SER A 488 18.92 -2.49 18.89
C SER A 488 18.10 -2.60 17.60
N ASN A 489 17.44 -3.74 17.41
CA ASN A 489 16.43 -3.93 16.35
C ASN A 489 15.00 -3.63 16.86
N ARG A 490 14.87 -2.93 18.00
CA ARG A 490 13.56 -2.56 18.55
C ARG A 490 12.80 -1.67 17.57
N PHE A 491 13.50 -0.78 16.90
CA PHE A 491 12.98 0.01 15.80
C PHE A 491 13.77 -0.29 14.51
N GLU A 492 13.06 -0.43 13.39
CA GLU A 492 13.64 -0.68 12.07
C GLU A 492 13.02 0.28 11.04
N VAL A 493 13.83 0.72 10.07
CA VAL A 493 13.33 1.53 8.94
C VAL A 493 12.78 0.61 7.86
N LEU A 494 11.50 0.80 7.51
CA LEU A 494 10.82 -0.08 6.55
C LEU A 494 10.60 0.58 5.18
N TYR A 495 10.49 1.89 5.12
CA TYR A 495 10.21 2.60 3.87
C TYR A 495 10.67 4.06 3.92
N ASN A 496 11.16 4.59 2.80
CA ASN A 496 11.48 6.00 2.68
C ASN A 496 10.52 6.68 1.70
N PHE A 497 10.36 8.00 1.84
CA PHE A 497 9.53 8.80 0.96
C PHE A 497 10.12 10.21 0.80
N THR A 498 9.78 10.90 -0.28
CA THR A 498 10.16 12.30 -0.50
C THR A 498 9.01 13.09 -1.10
N VAL A 499 8.91 14.37 -0.75
CA VAL A 499 7.91 15.30 -1.28
C VAL A 499 8.59 16.59 -1.71
N GLY A 500 8.18 17.12 -2.85
CA GLY A 500 8.66 18.37 -3.40
C GLY A 500 7.84 18.77 -4.63
N ARG A 501 8.42 19.58 -5.52
CA ARG A 501 7.86 19.82 -6.85
C ARG A 501 8.62 18.99 -7.87
N GLY A 502 7.90 18.14 -8.58
CA GLY A 502 8.46 17.27 -9.59
C GLY A 502 8.56 17.95 -10.95
N TYR A 503 9.57 17.55 -11.73
CA TYR A 503 9.59 17.85 -13.16
C TYR A 503 8.66 16.92 -13.92
N VAL A 504 7.91 17.48 -14.87
CA VAL A 504 7.23 16.70 -15.90
C VAL A 504 8.23 16.47 -17.04
N ASP A 505 8.64 15.21 -17.24
CA ASP A 505 9.49 14.86 -18.38
C ASP A 505 8.66 14.93 -19.67
N SER A 506 8.85 16.00 -20.44
CA SER A 506 8.13 16.25 -21.70
C SER A 506 8.42 15.22 -22.79
N ARG A 507 9.42 14.36 -22.61
CA ARG A 507 9.72 13.24 -23.53
C ARG A 507 8.82 12.03 -23.29
N ILE A 508 8.14 11.96 -22.14
CA ILE A 508 7.22 10.87 -21.80
C ILE A 508 5.80 11.33 -22.11
N LEU A 509 5.22 10.77 -23.18
CA LEU A 509 3.83 11.03 -23.54
C LEU A 509 2.90 10.33 -22.57
N THR A 510 1.80 11.00 -22.21
CA THR A 510 0.75 10.44 -21.35
C THR A 510 -0.54 10.30 -22.16
N ARG A 511 -1.05 9.08 -22.28
CA ARG A 511 -2.34 8.76 -22.90
C ARG A 511 -3.39 8.51 -21.81
N PRO A 512 -4.68 8.78 -22.09
CA PRO A 512 -5.75 8.51 -21.14
C PRO A 512 -5.83 7.01 -20.80
N PRO A 513 -6.43 6.66 -19.66
CA PRO A 513 -6.76 5.27 -19.35
C PRO A 513 -7.92 4.78 -20.23
N TYR A 514 -7.88 3.50 -20.58
CA TYR A 514 -8.88 2.73 -21.34
C TYR A 514 -9.17 3.19 -22.77
#